data_AF-A0A3D4AVD8-F1
#
_entry.id   AF-A0A3D4AVD8-F1
#
_cell.length_a   1.000
_cell.length_b   1.000
_cell.length_c   1.000
_cell.angle_alpha   90.00
_cell.angle_beta   90.00
_cell.angle_gamma   90.00
#
_symmetry.space_group_name_H-M   'P 1'
#
loop_
_entity.id
_entity.type
_entity.pdbx_description
1 polymer ?
#
loop_
_entity_poly.entity_id
_entity_poly.type
_entity_poly.pdbx_seq_one_letter_code
_entity_poly.pdbx_strand_id
1 'polypeptide(L)' 'MTCAVYLASASPRRKELLTQLGIEFSQFSVDADES' A
#
# COMPACT_ATOMS: atom_id res chain seq x y z
N MET A 1 20.72 0.00 1.89
CA MET A 1 19.54 0.78 2.34
C MET A 1 18.29 -0.03 2.08
N THR A 2 17.58 -0.47 3.12
CA THR A 2 16.25 -1.08 2.99
C THR A 2 15.21 0.04 3.11
N CYS A 3 14.48 0.32 2.04
CA CYS A 3 13.41 1.33 2.05
C CYS A 3 12.11 0.67 2.50
N ALA A 4 11.45 1.23 3.52
CA ALA A 4 10.16 0.74 3.98
C ALA A 4 9.06 1.15 3.00
N VAL A 5 8.27 0.18 2.54
CA VAL A 5 7.16 0.39 1.60
C VAL A 5 5.86 0.55 2.37
N TYR A 6 5.08 1.57 2.02
CA TYR A 6 3.78 1.80 2.60
C TYR A 6 2.70 1.95 1.53
N LEU A 7 1.57 1.27 1.72
CA LEU A 7 0.38 1.38 0.87
C LEU A 7 -0.60 2.38 1.50
N ALA A 8 -0.59 3.62 0.99
CA ALA A 8 -1.48 4.70 1.39
C ALA A 8 -2.84 4.61 0.66
N SER A 9 -3.57 3.50 0.85
CA SER A 9 -4.82 3.26 0.13
C SER A 9 -5.69 2.26 0.88
N ALA A 10 -6.99 2.57 0.99
CA ALA A 10 -8.00 1.65 1.53
C ALA A 10 -8.39 0.51 0.57
N SER A 11 -7.98 0.57 -0.70
CA SER A 11 -8.42 -0.40 -1.73
C SER A 11 -7.89 -1.82 -1.46
N PRO A 12 -8.77 -2.82 -1.24
CA PRO A 12 -8.36 -4.21 -0.99
C PRO A 12 -7.63 -4.83 -2.19
N ARG A 13 -8.02 -4.47 -3.42
CA ARG A 13 -7.40 -4.98 -4.64
C ARG A 13 -5.92 -4.60 -4.76
N ARG A 14 -5.53 -3.40 -4.32
CA ARG A 14 -4.12 -2.96 -4.35
C ARG A 14 -3.26 -3.73 -3.36
N LYS A 15 -3.82 -4.03 -2.18
CA LYS A 15 -3.17 -4.89 -1.19
C LYS A 15 -2.91 -6.28 -1.77
N GLU A 16 -3.93 -6.90 -2.36
CA GLU A 16 -3.82 -8.24 -2.95
C GLU A 16 -2.74 -8.31 -4.04
N LEU A 17 -2.63 -7.29 -4.90
CA LEU A 17 -1.59 -7.22 -5.94
C LEU A 17 -0.19 -7.13 -5.35
N LEU A 18 0.03 -6.26 -4.36
CA LEU A 18 1.34 -6.11 -3.72
C LEU A 18 1.75 -7.36 -2.94
N THR A 19 0.78 -8.04 -2.31
CA THR A 19 1.01 -9.32 -1.64
C THR A 19 1.39 -10.41 -2.64
N GLN A 20 0.76 -10.48 -3.82
CA GLN A 20 1.13 -11.42 -4.89
C GLN A 20 2.56 -11.20 -5.41
N LEU A 21 3.03 -9.95 -5.38
CA LEU A 21 4.40 -9.59 -5.75
C LEU A 21 5.44 -9.93 -4.66
N GLY A 22 5.01 -10.43 -3.49
CA GLY A 22 5.89 -10.77 -2.38
C GLY A 22 6.56 -9.56 -1.71
N ILE A 23 5.96 -8.38 -1.84
CA ILE A 23 6.49 -7.14 -1.26
C ILE A 23 6.02 -7.05 0.19
N GLU A 24 6.93 -6.79 1.12
CA GLU A 24 6.57 -6.42 2.49
C GLU A 24 6.19 -4.93 2.53
N PHE A 25 4.93 -4.66 2.89
CA PHE A 25 4.43 -3.30 3.00
C PHE A 25 3.47 -3.15 4.18
N SER A 26 3.40 -1.93 4.71
CA SER A 26 2.40 -1.55 5.70
C SER A 26 1.27 -0.76 5.02
N GLN A 27 0.03 -1.23 5.16
CA GLN A 27 -1.13 -0.53 4.62
C GLN A 27 -1.67 0.47 5.65
N PHE A 28 -1.93 1.68 5.20
CA PHE A 28 -2.72 2.65 5.96
C PHE A 28 -3.79 3.26 5.05
N SER A 29 -4.96 3.51 5.62
CA SER A 29 -6.01 4.25 4.94
C SER A 29 -5.73 5.73 5.08
N VAL A 30 -5.49 6.42 3.98
CA VAL A 30 -5.43 7.87 3.94
C VAL A 30 -6.65 8.37 3.20
N ASP A 31 -7.37 9.31 3.81
CA ASP A 31 -8.35 10.14 3.11
C ASP A 31 -7.52 11.28 2.49
N ALA A 32 -6.99 11.02 1.29
CA ALA A 32 -6.24 12.00 0.55
C ALA A 32 -7.18 12.63 -0.49
N ASP A 33 -7.47 13.91 -0.31
CA ASP A 33 -8.23 14.71 -1.28
C ASP A 33 -7.36 14.89 -2.53
N GLU A 34 -7.70 14.19 -3.62
CA GLU A 34 -7.13 14.43 -4.95
C GLU A 34 -7.91 15.59 -5.59
N SER A 35 -7.40 16.82 -5.47
CA SER A 35 -7.94 18.02 -6.15
C SER A 35 -7.22 18.37 -7.44
#